data_AF-A0A3S1PTD3-F1
#
_entry.id   AF-A0A3S1PTD3-F1
#
_cell.length_a   1.000
_cell.length_b   1.000
_cell.length_c   1.000
_cell.angle_alpha   90.00
_cell.angle_beta   90.00
_cell.angle_gamma   90.00
#
_symmetry.space_group_name_H-M   'P 1'
#
loop_
_entity.id
_entity.type
_entity.pdbx_description
1 polymer ?
#
loop_
_entity_poly.entity_id
_entity_poly.type
_entity_poly.pdbx_seq_one_letter_code
_entity_poly.pdbx_strand_id
1 'polypeptide(L)'
;MTAPAIGCRRCGASLAGKRSDAKFCSAGCRVGSHREEVGRVESIRADVVIDRPMRDALIEIGELNMQDEHDPAKVRQAFNAWCRKFAGSIA
;
A
#
# COMPACT_ATOMS: atom_id res chain seq x y z
N MET A 1 16.26 6.60 40.30
CA MET A 1 15.02 6.90 39.55
C MET A 1 15.20 6.36 38.14
N THR A 2 14.63 5.20 37.84
CA THR A 2 14.75 4.56 36.52
C THR A 2 13.86 5.33 35.56
N ALA A 3 14.45 5.99 34.56
CA ALA A 3 13.67 6.68 33.53
C ALA A 3 12.65 5.71 32.92
N PRO A 4 11.41 6.13 32.64
CA PRO A 4 10.42 5.26 32.02
C PRO A 4 11.03 4.72 30.73
N ALA A 5 11.00 3.40 30.56
CA ALA A 5 11.50 2.76 29.35
C ALA A 5 10.69 3.30 28.17
N ILE A 6 11.25 4.27 27.43
CA ILE A 6 10.58 4.84 26.28
C ILE A 6 10.53 3.73 25.23
N GLY A 7 9.33 3.24 24.94
CA GLY A 7 9.08 2.22 23.94
C GLY A 7 8.92 2.85 22.56
N CYS A 8 9.28 2.09 21.52
CA CYS A 8 8.95 2.43 20.15
C CYS A 8 7.43 2.54 19.99
N ARG A 9 6.94 3.66 19.44
CA ARG A 9 5.50 3.89 19.27
C ARG A 9 4.80 2.88 18.36
N ARG A 10 5.55 2.18 17.50
CA ARG A 10 5.01 1.18 16.57
C ARG A 10 5.07 -0.24 17.10
N CYS A 11 6.23 -0.67 17.59
CA CYS A 11 6.48 -2.08 17.93
C CYS A 11 6.72 -2.34 19.42
N GLY A 12 6.69 -1.31 20.27
CA GLY A 12 6.92 -1.44 21.71
C GLY A 12 8.36 -1.76 22.13
N ALA A 13 9.28 -1.99 21.18
CA ALA A 13 10.68 -2.29 21.49
C ALA A 13 11.35 -1.16 22.30
N SER A 14 12.24 -1.54 23.22
CA SER A 14 12.98 -0.61 24.06
C SER A 14 13.82 0.36 23.23
N LEU A 15 13.79 1.64 23.60
CA LEU A 15 14.66 2.67 23.03
C LEU A 15 15.87 2.96 23.94
N ALA A 16 16.21 2.06 24.86
CA ALA A 16 17.41 2.18 25.68
C ALA A 16 18.67 2.35 24.78
N GLY A 17 19.49 3.36 25.08
CA GLY A 17 20.67 3.71 24.29
C GLY A 17 20.39 4.54 23.03
N LYS A 18 19.12 4.87 22.72
CA LYS A 18 18.78 5.88 21.71
C LYS A 18 18.71 7.27 22.36
N ARG A 19 18.60 8.30 21.51
CA ARG A 19 18.34 9.68 21.96
C ARG A 19 17.09 9.74 22.85
N SER A 20 17.09 10.64 23.82
CA SER A 20 15.99 10.84 24.78
C SER A 20 14.65 11.21 24.11
N ASP A 21 14.68 11.79 22.92
CA ASP A 21 13.51 12.15 22.12
C ASP A 21 13.15 11.13 21.03
N ALA A 22 13.83 9.97 21.01
CA ALA A 22 13.54 8.93 20.05
C ALA A 22 12.10 8.41 20.23
N LYS A 23 11.34 8.38 19.13
CA LYS A 23 9.98 7.84 19.09
C LYS A 23 9.91 6.43 18.48
N PHE A 24 10.96 6.03 17.75
CA PHE A 24 11.00 4.80 16.95
C PHE A 24 12.37 4.12 17.06
N CYS A 25 12.39 2.79 17.11
CA CYS A 25 13.64 2.02 17.24
C CYS A 25 14.46 1.97 15.93
N SER A 26 13.80 2.16 14.78
CA SER A 26 14.42 2.10 13.46
C SER A 26 13.69 2.98 12.45
N ALA A 27 14.35 3.26 11.32
CA ALA A 27 13.73 3.93 10.17
C ALA A 27 12.48 3.17 9.68
N GLY A 28 12.52 1.83 9.68
CA GLY A 28 11.37 0.99 9.31
C GLY A 28 10.16 1.18 10.24
N CYS A 29 10.36 1.35 11.55
CA CYS A 29 9.26 1.65 12.46
C CYS A 29 8.73 3.08 12.31
N ARG A 30 9.61 4.04 11.97
CA ARG A 30 9.19 5.40 11.65
C ARG A 30 8.32 5.44 10.39
N VAL A 31 8.79 4.84 9.30
CA VAL A 31 8.06 4.80 8.02
C VAL A 31 6.77 3.99 8.16
N GLY A 32 6.80 2.86 8.84
CA GLY A 32 5.61 2.04 9.06
C GLY A 32 4.55 2.73 9.92
N SER A 33 4.95 3.39 11.01
CA SER A 33 4.02 4.17 11.83
C SER A 33 3.45 5.35 11.05
N HIS A 34 4.26 6.00 10.22
CA HIS A 34 3.78 7.07 9.35
C HIS A 34 2.75 6.56 8.36
N ARG A 35 2.97 5.39 7.73
CA ARG A 35 2.00 4.72 6.83
C ARG A 35 0.71 4.28 7.53
N GLU A 36 0.77 3.92 8.81
CA GLU A 36 -0.42 3.58 9.60
C GLU A 36 -1.21 4.84 9.99
N GLU A 37 -0.51 5.91 10.39
CA GLU A 37 -1.10 7.20 10.79
C GLU A 37 -1.73 7.95 9.61
N VAL A 38 -1.07 7.97 8.46
CA VAL A 38 -1.58 8.64 7.24
C VAL A 38 -2.51 7.75 6.41
N GLY A 39 -2.77 6.52 6.87
CA GLY A 39 -3.36 5.46 6.07
C GLY A 39 -2.47 5.05 4.89
N ARG A 40 -2.78 3.93 4.23
CA ARG A 40 -2.29 3.73 2.85
C ARG A 40 -2.78 4.92 2.03
N VAL A 41 -1.91 5.90 1.83
CA VAL A 41 -1.93 6.75 0.64
C VAL A 41 -1.73 5.74 -0.49
N GLU A 42 -2.74 5.35 -1.26
CA GLU A 42 -3.65 6.27 -1.94
C GLU A 42 -5.13 5.87 -1.81
N SER A 43 -5.96 6.88 -1.49
CA SER A 43 -7.29 7.00 -2.06
C SER A 43 -7.22 6.67 -3.55
N ILE A 44 -8.01 5.68 -3.99
CA ILE A 44 -8.17 5.36 -5.41
C ILE A 44 -8.38 6.68 -6.15
N ARG A 45 -7.41 7.08 -6.98
CA ARG A 45 -7.59 8.31 -7.75
C ARG A 45 -8.88 8.13 -8.56
N ALA A 46 -9.77 9.10 -8.52
CA ALA A 46 -11.07 9.04 -9.21
C ALA A 46 -10.94 8.86 -10.74
N ASP A 47 -9.72 8.98 -11.29
CA ASP A 47 -9.38 8.72 -12.69
C ASP A 47 -9.12 7.24 -13.01
N VAL A 48 -8.93 6.38 -12.01
CA VAL A 48 -8.86 4.93 -12.20
C VAL A 48 -10.29 4.43 -12.40
N VAL A 49 -10.58 4.00 -13.64
CA VAL A 49 -11.93 3.68 -14.15
C VAL A 49 -12.60 2.50 -13.43
N ILE A 50 -11.85 1.74 -12.64
CA ILE A 50 -12.32 0.53 -11.95
C ILE A 50 -12.03 0.60 -10.45
N ASP A 51 -12.91 -0.04 -9.67
CA ASP A 51 -12.71 -0.18 -8.23
C ASP A 51 -11.52 -1.09 -7.89
N ARG A 52 -11.14 -1.06 -6.61
CA ARG A 52 -10.01 -1.84 -6.11
C ARG A 52 -10.20 -3.36 -6.27
N PRO A 53 -11.35 -3.96 -5.91
CA PRO A 53 -11.58 -5.40 -6.14
C PRO A 53 -11.32 -5.83 -7.59
N MET A 54 -11.79 -5.08 -8.58
CA MET A 54 -11.55 -5.40 -9.99
C MET A 54 -10.06 -5.28 -10.36
N ARG A 55 -9.35 -4.29 -9.83
CA ARG A 55 -7.91 -4.14 -10.07
C ARG A 55 -7.08 -5.26 -9.43
N ASP A 56 -7.40 -5.63 -8.20
CA ASP A 56 -6.76 -6.74 -7.49
C ASP A 56 -6.95 -8.04 -8.30
N ALA A 57 -8.17 -8.28 -8.81
CA ALA A 57 -8.45 -9.40 -9.70
C ALA A 57 -7.61 -9.37 -10.99
N LEU A 58 -7.44 -8.20 -11.64
CA LEU A 58 -6.59 -8.07 -12.84
C LEU A 58 -5.12 -8.36 -12.56
N ILE A 59 -4.62 -8.04 -11.36
CA ILE A 59 -3.26 -8.37 -10.94
C ILE A 59 -3.12 -9.88 -10.73
N GLU A 60 -4.09 -10.51 -10.07
CA GLU A 60 -4.09 -11.95 -9.79
C GLU A 60 -4.09 -12.80 -11.06
N ILE A 61 -4.85 -12.39 -12.08
CA ILE A 61 -4.88 -13.09 -13.38
C ILE A 61 -3.74 -12.69 -14.31
N GLY A 62 -2.84 -11.79 -13.87
CA GLY A 62 -1.67 -11.35 -14.62
C GLY A 62 -1.92 -10.38 -15.77
N GLU A 63 -3.13 -9.79 -15.86
CA GLU A 63 -3.46 -8.78 -16.88
C GLU A 63 -2.98 -7.37 -16.50
N LEU A 64 -2.66 -7.15 -15.22
CA LEU A 64 -2.07 -5.91 -14.72
C LEU A 64 -0.84 -6.20 -13.85
N ASN A 65 0.26 -5.48 -14.08
CA ASN A 65 1.41 -5.56 -13.20
C ASN A 65 1.11 -4.82 -11.89
N MET A 66 1.46 -5.43 -10.74
CA MET A 66 1.33 -4.82 -9.41
C MET A 66 2.00 -3.44 -9.33
N GLN A 67 3.09 -3.21 -10.05
CA GLN A 67 3.77 -1.91 -10.04
C GLN A 67 3.02 -0.82 -10.82
N ASP A 68 2.11 -1.22 -11.72
CA ASP A 68 1.33 -0.33 -12.58
C ASP A 68 -0.06 -0.03 -11.99
N GLU A 69 -0.36 -0.48 -10.77
CA GLU A 69 -1.70 -0.39 -10.16
C GLU A 69 -2.23 1.05 -9.98
N HIS A 70 -1.31 2.01 -9.96
CA HIS A 70 -1.54 3.44 -9.79
C HIS A 70 -1.47 4.24 -11.09
N ASP A 71 -1.15 3.61 -12.23
CA ASP A 71 -1.14 4.24 -13.55
C ASP A 71 -2.52 4.11 -14.22
N PRO A 72 -3.30 5.19 -14.38
CA PRO A 72 -4.65 5.13 -14.95
C PRO A 72 -4.69 4.62 -16.39
N ALA A 73 -3.66 4.88 -17.19
CA ALA A 73 -3.60 4.44 -18.58
C ALA A 73 -3.36 2.92 -18.66
N LYS A 74 -2.48 2.40 -17.80
CA LYS A 74 -2.20 0.96 -17.70
C LYS A 74 -3.39 0.19 -17.16
N VAL A 75 -4.05 0.72 -16.12
CA VAL A 75 -5.26 0.11 -15.58
C VAL A 75 -6.38 0.06 -16.62
N ARG A 76 -6.59 1.15 -17.37
CA ARG A 76 -7.58 1.19 -18.47
C ARG A 76 -7.23 0.20 -19.59
N GLN A 77 -5.95 0.08 -19.93
CA GLN A 77 -5.48 -0.87 -20.94
C GLN A 77 -5.76 -2.33 -20.52
N ALA A 78 -5.39 -2.69 -19.29
CA ALA A 78 -5.62 -4.02 -18.73
C ALA A 78 -7.12 -4.37 -18.70
N PHE A 79 -7.96 -3.44 -18.22
CA PHE A 79 -9.40 -3.65 -18.18
C PHE A 79 -10.00 -3.84 -19.59
N ASN A 80 -9.62 -3.00 -20.56
CA ASN A 80 -10.08 -3.13 -21.95
C ASN A 80 -9.60 -4.44 -22.62
N ALA A 81 -8.43 -4.95 -22.26
CA ALA A 81 -7.93 -6.23 -22.73
C ALA A 81 -8.77 -7.38 -22.15
N TRP A 82 -9.04 -7.34 -20.84
CA TRP A 82 -9.87 -8.30 -20.14
C TRP A 82 -11.32 -8.33 -20.69
N CYS A 83 -11.97 -7.18 -20.88
CA CYS A 83 -13.31 -7.11 -21.48
C CYS A 83 -13.37 -7.74 -22.87
N ARG A 84 -12.33 -7.56 -23.69
CA ARG A 84 -12.26 -8.16 -25.04
C ARG A 84 -12.10 -9.68 -24.99
N LYS A 85 -11.28 -10.19 -24.07
CA LYS A 85 -11.15 -11.65 -23.85
C LYS A 85 -12.47 -12.26 -23.40
N PHE A 86 -13.19 -11.59 -22.49
CA PHE A 86 -14.46 -12.08 -21.99
C PHE A 86 -15.58 -12.03 -23.05
N ALA A 87 -15.66 -10.93 -23.81
CA ALA A 87 -16.61 -10.81 -24.92
C ALA A 87 -16.35 -11.84 -26.04
N GLY A 88 -15.09 -12.15 -26.32
CA GLY A 88 -14.70 -13.20 -27.28
C GLY A 88 -14.92 -14.64 -26.78
N SER A 89 -15.09 -14.84 -25.47
CA SER A 89 -15.39 -16.15 -24.87
C SER A 89 -16.89 -16.50 -24.84
N ILE A 90 -17.75 -15.53 -25.16
CA ILE A 90 -19.23 -15.67 -25.17
C ILE A 90 -19.76 -15.82 -26.62
N ALA A 91 -18.90 -15.75 -27.63
CA ALA A 91 -19.24 -15.93 -29.04
C ALA A 91 -19.15 -17.39 -29.49
#